data_AF-A0A9R0CTY6-F1
#
_entry.id   AF-A0A9R0CTY6-F1
#
_cell.length_a   1.000
_cell.length_b   1.000
_cell.length_c   1.000
_cell.angle_alpha   90.00
_cell.angle_beta   90.00
_cell.angle_gamma   90.00
#
_symmetry.space_group_name_H-M   'P 1'
#
loop_
_entity.id
_entity.type
_entity.pdbx_description
1 polymer ?
#
loop_
_entity_poly.entity_id
_entity_poly.type
_entity_poly.pdbx_seq_one_letter_code
_entity_poly.pdbx_strand_id
1 'polypeptide(L)'
;MAHSTTIILLLSVFLHIILVNAETLDKKTVEGMLLKMLWTKVYRGHDAETKEHIIRHLKKMGDFDQLVMLLTKVKKKKVERVITLLAEIMQIYME
;
A
#
# COMPACT_ATOMS: atom_id res chain seq x y z
N MET A 1 -30.28 -5.79 32.96
CA MET A 1 -28.84 -5.49 33.11
C MET A 1 -27.97 -6.28 32.13
N ALA A 2 -28.15 -7.60 31.97
CA ALA A 2 -27.36 -8.42 31.04
C ALA A 2 -27.45 -7.99 29.55
N HIS A 3 -28.62 -7.56 29.07
CA HIS A 3 -28.78 -7.12 27.67
C HIS A 3 -27.98 -5.84 27.35
N SER A 4 -27.86 -4.91 28.30
CA SER A 4 -27.12 -3.67 28.12
C SER A 4 -25.61 -3.92 28.00
N THR A 5 -25.06 -4.89 28.76
CA THR A 5 -23.64 -5.25 28.68
C THR A 5 -23.30 -5.96 27.38
N THR A 6 -24.19 -6.81 26.85
CA THR A 6 -23.98 -7.48 25.55
C THR A 6 -23.97 -6.50 24.38
N ILE A 7 -24.85 -5.49 24.41
CA ILE A 7 -24.92 -4.44 23.38
C ILE A 7 -23.63 -3.59 23.37
N ILE A 8 -23.11 -3.23 24.54
CA ILE A 8 -21.84 -2.49 24.67
C ILE A 8 -20.67 -3.30 24.11
N LEU A 9 -20.66 -4.61 24.37
CA LEU A 9 -19.61 -5.51 23.89
C LEU A 9 -19.63 -5.63 22.36
N LEU A 10 -20.81 -5.78 21.76
CA LEU A 10 -20.99 -5.79 20.29
C LEU A 10 -20.57 -4.47 19.64
N LEU A 11 -20.94 -3.33 20.24
CA LEU A 11 -20.51 -2.00 19.79
C LEU A 11 -18.99 -1.84 19.86
N SER A 12 -18.34 -2.33 20.91
CA SER A 12 -16.89 -2.26 21.07
C SER A 12 -16.15 -3.08 20.01
N VAL A 13 -16.65 -4.28 19.69
CA VAL A 13 -16.11 -5.15 18.64
C VAL A 13 -16.29 -4.53 17.26
N PHE A 14 -17.47 -3.96 17.00
CA PHE A 14 -17.74 -3.25 15.75
C PHE A 14 -16.86 -2.02 15.57
N LEU A 15 -16.69 -1.21 16.62
CA LEU A 15 -15.74 -0.08 16.64
C LEU A 15 -14.29 -0.55 16.42
N HIS A 16 -13.89 -1.68 16.99
CA HIS A 16 -12.56 -2.25 16.78
C HIS A 16 -12.33 -2.65 15.31
N ILE A 17 -13.33 -3.25 14.67
CA ILE A 17 -13.28 -3.61 13.25
C ILE A 17 -13.18 -2.34 12.39
N ILE A 18 -13.94 -1.29 12.71
CA ILE A 18 -13.86 0.00 12.03
C ILE A 18 -12.49 0.66 12.22
N LEU A 19 -11.93 0.63 13.44
CA LEU A 19 -10.61 1.17 13.75
C LEU A 19 -9.49 0.42 13.01
N VAL A 20 -9.58 -0.90 12.90
CA VAL A 20 -8.63 -1.70 12.11
C VAL A 20 -8.72 -1.35 10.62
N ASN A 21 -9.92 -1.06 10.10
CA ASN A 21 -10.08 -0.51 8.75
C ASN A 21 -9.57 0.94 8.64
N ALA A 22 -9.67 1.75 9.69
CA ALA A 22 -9.14 3.12 9.71
C ALA A 22 -7.60 3.19 9.73
N GLU A 23 -6.92 2.10 10.08
CA GLU A 23 -5.45 1.99 9.98
C GLU A 23 -4.96 1.62 8.57
N THR A 24 -5.85 1.43 7.59
CA THR A 24 -5.47 1.13 6.21
C THR A 24 -5.26 2.41 5.41
N LEU A 25 -4.48 2.33 4.32
CA LEU A 25 -4.24 3.46 3.42
C LEU A 25 -5.24 3.40 2.26
N ASP A 26 -5.72 4.57 1.84
CA ASP A 26 -6.54 4.66 0.63
C ASP A 26 -5.71 4.36 -0.63
N LYS A 27 -6.42 3.98 -1.70
CA LYS A 27 -5.82 3.58 -2.98
C LYS A 27 -4.82 4.61 -3.52
N LYS A 28 -5.17 5.89 -3.48
CA LYS A 28 -4.35 6.97 -4.05
C LYS A 28 -3.06 7.16 -3.24
N THR A 29 -3.14 7.03 -1.91
CA THR A 29 -1.96 7.09 -1.05
C THR A 29 -1.02 5.92 -1.31
N VAL A 30 -1.53 4.68 -1.37
CA VAL A 30 -0.73 3.49 -1.68
C VAL A 30 -0.06 3.61 -3.05
N GLU A 31 -0.84 3.99 -4.08
CA GLU A 31 -0.31 4.22 -5.42
C GLU A 31 0.80 5.27 -5.41
N GLY A 32 0.59 6.42 -4.76
CA GLY A 32 1.58 7.47 -4.64
C GLY A 32 2.88 7.01 -3.96
N MET A 33 2.76 6.18 -2.91
CA MET A 33 3.92 5.62 -2.22
C MET A 33 4.72 4.66 -3.11
N LEU A 34 4.04 3.78 -3.86
CA LEU A 34 4.69 2.87 -4.81
C LEU A 34 5.38 3.64 -5.93
N LEU A 35 4.71 4.61 -6.55
CA LEU A 35 5.28 5.42 -7.62
C LEU A 35 6.49 6.22 -7.15
N LYS A 36 6.40 6.83 -5.96
CA LYS A 36 7.53 7.55 -5.35
C LYS A 36 8.70 6.60 -5.08
N MET A 37 8.43 5.40 -4.57
CA MET A 37 9.45 4.39 -4.32
C MET A 37 10.16 3.98 -5.63
N LEU A 38 9.39 3.67 -6.68
CA LEU A 38 9.93 3.32 -8.00
C LEU A 38 10.79 4.44 -8.56
N TRP A 39 10.31 5.68 -8.48
CA TRP A 39 11.03 6.85 -9.01
C TRP A 39 12.34 7.14 -8.28
N THR A 40 12.30 7.10 -6.94
CA THR A 40 13.40 7.61 -6.10
C THR A 40 14.41 6.55 -5.68
N LYS A 41 13.98 5.28 -5.59
CA LYS A 41 14.86 4.18 -5.16
C LYS A 41 15.23 3.26 -6.32
N VAL A 42 14.24 2.67 -6.98
CA VAL A 42 14.47 1.62 -7.99
C VAL A 42 15.08 2.20 -9.27
N TYR A 43 14.44 3.22 -9.85
CA TYR A 43 14.91 3.80 -11.11
C TYR A 43 15.84 4.99 -10.91
N ARG A 44 16.41 5.21 -9.72
CA ARG A 44 17.14 6.43 -9.36
C ARG A 44 18.14 6.90 -10.43
N GLY A 45 18.92 5.97 -11.01
CA GLY A 45 19.96 6.24 -12.02
C GLY A 45 19.47 6.51 -13.45
N HIS A 46 18.18 6.40 -13.73
CA HIS A 46 17.60 6.66 -15.04
C HIS A 46 17.18 8.12 -15.19
N ASP A 47 17.13 8.63 -16.43
CA ASP A 47 16.59 9.95 -16.74
C ASP A 47 15.05 9.99 -16.54
N ALA A 48 14.48 11.19 -16.52
CA ALA A 48 13.07 11.39 -16.25
C ALA A 48 12.15 10.80 -17.33
N GLU A 49 12.54 10.87 -18.61
CA GLU A 49 11.74 10.38 -19.73
C GLU A 49 11.64 8.84 -19.67
N THR A 50 12.76 8.17 -19.41
CA THR A 50 12.81 6.72 -19.22
C THR A 50 11.97 6.28 -18.02
N LYS A 51 12.06 6.98 -16.88
CA LYS A 51 11.23 6.70 -15.69
C LYS A 51 9.74 6.80 -16.00
N GLU A 52 9.33 7.86 -16.68
CA GLU A 52 7.94 8.08 -17.06
C GLU A 52 7.44 7.02 -18.05
N HIS A 53 8.27 6.60 -19.00
CA HIS A 53 7.94 5.53 -19.93
C HIS A 53 7.67 4.21 -19.19
N ILE A 54 8.60 3.80 -18.31
CA ILE A 54 8.49 2.56 -17.52
C ILE A 54 7.26 2.60 -16.61
N ILE A 55 7.04 3.70 -15.89
CA ILE A 55 5.87 3.84 -14.99
C ILE A 55 4.57 3.78 -15.79
N ARG A 56 4.49 4.43 -16.96
CA ARG A 56 3.31 4.34 -17.83
C ARG A 56 3.06 2.92 -18.30
N HIS A 57 4.11 2.17 -18.63
CA HIS A 57 4.00 0.77 -19.01
C HIS A 57 3.47 -0.07 -17.84
N LEU A 58 4.06 0.06 -16.64
CA LEU A 58 3.62 -0.64 -15.44
C LEU A 58 2.15 -0.37 -15.09
N LYS A 59 1.72 0.89 -15.18
CA LYS A 59 0.31 1.27 -14.92
C LYS A 59 -0.68 0.67 -15.92
N LYS A 60 -0.23 0.36 -17.14
CA LYS A 60 -1.07 -0.33 -18.14
C LYS A 60 -1.15 -1.83 -17.88
N MET A 61 -0.21 -2.40 -17.13
CA MET A 61 -0.27 -3.79 -16.68
C MET A 61 -1.26 -3.89 -15.51
N GLY A 62 -2.18 -4.86 -15.57
CA GLY A 62 -3.19 -5.06 -14.53
C GLY A 62 -2.59 -5.39 -13.16
N ASP A 63 -1.37 -5.93 -13.13
CA ASP A 63 -0.66 -6.34 -11.92
C ASP A 63 -0.36 -5.16 -10.99
N PHE A 64 -0.11 -3.97 -11.53
CA PHE A 64 0.16 -2.78 -10.72
C PHE A 64 -1.09 -2.35 -9.94
N ASP A 65 -2.26 -2.33 -10.61
CA ASP A 65 -3.53 -1.99 -9.94
C ASP A 65 -3.91 -3.04 -8.90
N GLN A 66 -3.67 -4.33 -9.20
CA GLN A 66 -3.86 -5.42 -8.24
C GLN A 66 -2.97 -5.26 -7.00
N LEU A 67 -1.68 -4.94 -7.17
CA LEU A 67 -0.76 -4.69 -6.06
C LEU A 67 -1.24 -3.52 -5.19
N VAL A 68 -1.66 -2.41 -5.81
CA VAL A 68 -2.25 -1.28 -5.07
C VAL A 68 -3.46 -1.75 -4.26
N MET A 69 -4.38 -2.49 -4.89
CA MET A 69 -5.60 -3.00 -4.24
C MET A 69 -5.34 -4.03 -3.12
N LEU A 70 -4.23 -4.77 -3.19
CA LEU A 70 -3.84 -5.68 -2.11
C LEU A 70 -3.28 -4.89 -0.92
N LEU A 71 -2.45 -3.87 -1.19
CA LEU A 71 -1.81 -3.07 -0.15
C LEU A 71 -2.79 -2.14 0.58
N THR A 72 -3.90 -1.72 -0.05
CA THR A 72 -4.98 -0.99 0.66
C THR A 72 -5.68 -1.83 1.72
N LYS A 73 -5.58 -3.16 1.67
CA LYS A 73 -6.13 -4.07 2.68
C LYS A 73 -5.16 -4.33 3.84
N VAL A 74 -3.93 -3.81 3.74
CA VAL A 74 -2.86 -4.03 4.71
C VAL A 74 -2.79 -2.83 5.67
N LYS A 75 -2.52 -3.10 6.95
CA LYS A 75 -2.28 -2.04 7.95
C LYS A 75 -1.17 -1.09 7.49
N LYS A 76 -1.37 0.22 7.59
CA LYS A 76 -0.42 1.27 7.15
C LYS A 76 1.03 1.01 7.52
N LYS A 77 1.31 0.69 8.80
CA LYS A 77 2.68 0.38 9.28
C LYS A 77 3.32 -0.79 8.54
N LYS A 78 2.53 -1.76 8.09
CA LYS A 78 3.01 -2.90 7.30
C LYS A 78 3.18 -2.53 5.82
N VAL A 79 2.34 -1.65 5.27
CA VAL A 79 2.47 -1.17 3.88
C VAL A 79 3.82 -0.49 3.67
N GLU A 80 4.24 0.40 4.56
CA GLU A 80 5.54 1.08 4.47
C GLU A 80 6.71 0.09 4.46
N ARG A 81 6.64 -0.95 5.31
CA ARG A 81 7.63 -2.02 5.36
C ARG A 81 7.65 -2.87 4.09
N VAL A 82 6.48 -3.23 3.56
CA VAL A 82 6.36 -3.99 2.31
C VAL A 82 6.93 -3.19 1.13
N ILE A 83 6.58 -1.90 1.01
CA ILE A 83 7.10 -1.04 -0.06
C ILE A 83 8.63 -0.90 0.03
N THR A 84 9.18 -0.84 1.24
CA THR A 84 10.63 -0.79 1.44
C THR A 84 11.31 -2.09 1.00
N LEU A 85 10.81 -3.24 1.43
CA LEU A 85 11.33 -4.54 1.02
C LEU A 85 11.22 -4.76 -0.50
N LEU A 86 10.11 -4.33 -1.12
CA LEU A 86 9.95 -4.37 -2.57
C LEU A 86 11.03 -3.56 -3.28
N ALA A 87 11.36 -2.37 -2.77
CA ALA A 87 12.42 -1.54 -3.33
C ALA A 87 13.79 -2.24 -3.29
N GLU A 88 14.13 -2.83 -2.13
CA GLU A 88 15.40 -3.54 -1.93
C GLU A 88 15.51 -4.75 -2.86
N ILE A 89 14.44 -5.55 -2.96
CA ILE A 89 14.40 -6.71 -3.87
C ILE A 89 14.60 -6.25 -5.33
N MET A 90 13.86 -5.23 -5.77
CA MET A 90 13.97 -4.74 -7.15
C MET A 90 15.37 -4.17 -7.45
N GLN A 91 16.00 -3.50 -6.50
CA GLN A 91 17.38 -3.00 -6.66
C GLN A 91 18.36 -4.15 -6.86
N ILE A 92 18.27 -5.23 -6.06
CA ILE A 92 19.11 -6.42 -6.21
C ILE A 92 18.98 -7.06 -7.60
N TYR A 93 17.77 -7.08 -8.18
CA TYR A 93 17.54 -7.65 -9.51
C TYR A 93 17.94 -6.73 -10.67
N MET A 94 18.20 -5.45 -10.40
CA MET A 94 18.61 -4.48 -11.42
C MET A 94 20.11 -4.21 -11.45
N GLU A 95 20.82 -4.57 -10.38
CA GLU A 95 22.29 -4.62 -10.31
C GLU A 95 22.83 -5.93 -10.91
#